data_AF-A0AAJ3HSS2-F1
#
_entry.id   AF-A0AAJ3HSS2-F1
#
_cell.length_a   1.000
_cell.length_b   1.000
_cell.length_c   1.000
_cell.angle_alpha   90.00
_cell.angle_beta   90.00
_cell.angle_gamma   90.00
#
_symmetry.space_group_name_H-M   'P 1'
#
loop_
_entity.id
_entity.type
_entity.pdbx_description
1 polymer ?
#
loop_
_entity_poly.entity_id
_entity_poly.type
_entity_poly.pdbx_seq_one_letter_code
_entity_poly.pdbx_strand_id
1 'polypeptide(L)'
;MNKLISVLAALILATGLSGCSDEKEDTSEFQKNFVNSCVLGSGISDQTLIPKITEVCGCTYTNIIKERGIAEFIRVDTEMRKDSNKGVPKEWNIDAIVEQCMTNLES
;
A
#
# COMPACT_ATOMS: atom_id res chain seq x y z
N MET A 1 -0.05 -22.48 -9.47
CA MET A 1 1.39 -22.20 -9.23
C MET A 1 1.53 -20.70 -9.02
N ASN A 2 1.44 -20.23 -7.78
CA ASN A 2 1.43 -18.80 -7.45
C ASN A 2 2.87 -18.30 -7.29
N LYS A 3 3.33 -17.41 -8.17
CA LYS A 3 4.70 -16.86 -8.19
C LYS A 3 4.85 -15.52 -7.44
N LEU A 4 4.05 -15.26 -6.41
CA LEU A 4 4.03 -13.95 -5.71
C LEU A 4 4.87 -13.91 -4.43
N ILE A 5 5.75 -14.88 -4.17
CA ILE A 5 6.41 -15.05 -2.86
C ILE A 5 7.70 -14.22 -2.67
N SER A 6 8.29 -13.57 -3.69
CA SER A 6 9.74 -13.32 -3.62
C SER A 6 10.25 -11.86 -3.59
N VAL A 7 9.46 -10.85 -3.22
CA VAL A 7 10.03 -9.50 -3.03
C VAL A 7 9.45 -8.83 -1.79
N LEU A 8 9.96 -9.19 -0.61
CA LEU A 8 9.94 -8.30 0.56
C LEU A 8 11.02 -8.78 1.55
N ALA A 9 12.28 -8.57 1.17
CA ALA A 9 13.41 -8.69 2.08
C ALA A 9 14.21 -7.38 2.04
N ALA A 10 14.56 -6.89 3.23
CA ALA A 10 15.18 -5.61 3.59
C ALA A 10 14.16 -4.45 3.67
N LEU A 11 13.94 -3.79 4.81
CA LEU A 11 14.93 -3.31 5.79
C LEU A 11 14.32 -3.26 7.21
N ILE A 12 15.12 -3.66 8.19
CA ILE A 12 14.87 -3.48 9.63
C ILE A 12 15.39 -2.09 10.01
N LEU A 13 14.66 -1.32 10.83
CA LEU A 13 15.12 -0.76 12.12
C LEU A 13 14.02 0.04 12.83
N ALA A 14 14.10 -0.03 14.16
CA ALA A 14 13.14 0.44 15.15
C ALA A 14 13.24 1.95 15.39
N THR A 15 12.09 2.59 15.64
CA THR A 15 11.99 3.77 16.51
C THR A 15 10.68 3.69 17.31
N GLY A 16 10.82 3.95 18.61
CA GLY A 16 9.74 3.88 19.57
C GLY A 16 8.80 5.07 19.46
N LEU A 17 7.59 4.86 19.98
CA LEU A 17 6.57 5.87 20.26
C LEU A 17 7.15 6.97 21.16
N SER A 18 7.56 8.10 20.61
CA SER A 18 7.66 9.36 21.36
C SER A 18 7.75 10.59 20.46
N GLY A 19 6.67 11.38 20.42
CA GLY A 19 6.73 12.82 20.15
C GLY A 19 6.07 13.25 18.84
N CYS A 20 5.07 14.12 18.96
CA CYS A 20 4.31 14.75 17.90
C CYS A 20 5.19 15.58 16.95
N SER A 21 5.84 14.95 15.98
CA SER A 21 6.36 15.57 14.75
C SER A 21 6.69 14.54 13.66
N ASP A 22 6.82 13.26 14.00
CA ASP A 22 7.21 12.18 13.08
C ASP A 22 6.05 11.51 12.32
N GLU A 23 4.79 11.76 12.68
CA GLU A 23 3.64 11.10 12.02
C GLU A 23 3.55 11.43 10.51
N LYS A 24 4.07 12.59 10.08
CA LYS A 24 4.08 12.98 8.66
C LYS A 24 5.24 12.39 7.87
N GLU A 25 6.37 12.12 8.53
CA GLU A 25 7.54 11.53 7.88
C GLU A 25 7.31 10.03 7.66
N ASP A 26 6.81 9.35 8.70
CA ASP A 26 6.42 7.94 8.66
C ASP A 26 5.35 7.66 7.58
N THR A 27 4.29 8.49 7.52
CA THR A 27 3.21 8.28 6.53
C THR A 27 3.70 8.40 5.09
N SER A 28 4.72 9.22 4.83
CA SER A 28 5.29 9.39 3.49
C SER A 28 6.13 8.18 3.05
N GLU A 29 6.82 7.53 3.99
CA GLU A 29 7.61 6.33 3.71
C GLU A 29 6.70 5.12 3.51
N PHE A 30 5.67 4.95 4.35
CA PHE A 30 4.65 3.92 4.17
C PHE A 30 3.95 4.05 2.81
N GLN A 31 3.63 5.27 2.39
CA GLN A 31 3.04 5.52 1.08
C GLN A 31 3.98 5.08 -0.05
N LYS A 32 5.25 5.49 -0.02
CA LYS A 32 6.23 5.12 -1.05
C LYS A 32 6.39 3.60 -1.15
N ASN A 33 6.50 2.94 0.00
CA ASN A 33 6.66 1.48 0.05
C ASN A 33 5.42 0.75 -0.47
N PHE A 34 4.23 1.22 -0.09
CA PHE A 34 2.97 0.70 -0.61
C PHE A 34 2.87 0.88 -2.13
N VAL A 35 3.13 2.09 -2.64
CA VAL A 35 3.04 2.41 -4.07
C VAL A 35 4.01 1.56 -4.87
N ASN A 36 5.27 1.44 -4.43
CA ASN A 36 6.25 0.59 -5.09
C ASN A 36 5.81 -0.88 -5.13
N SER A 37 5.32 -1.40 -4.01
CA SER A 37 4.85 -2.79 -3.92
C SER A 37 3.61 -3.04 -4.79
N CYS A 38 2.70 -2.08 -4.84
CA CYS A 38 1.49 -2.11 -5.66
C CYS A 38 1.83 -2.09 -7.16
N VAL A 39 2.72 -1.21 -7.60
CA VAL A 39 3.19 -1.16 -8.99
C VAL A 39 3.89 -2.47 -9.38
N LEU A 40 4.80 -2.98 -8.55
CA LEU A 40 5.46 -4.27 -8.79
C LEU A 40 4.47 -5.44 -8.82
N GLY A 41 3.51 -5.45 -7.88
CA GLY A 41 2.48 -6.48 -7.76
C GLY A 41 1.47 -6.49 -8.92
N SER A 42 1.29 -5.36 -9.63
CA SER A 42 0.44 -5.27 -10.82
C SER A 42 0.92 -6.15 -11.97
N GLY A 43 2.22 -6.49 -12.00
CA GLY A 43 2.83 -7.27 -13.08
C GLY A 43 2.92 -6.52 -14.43
N ILE A 44 2.66 -5.22 -14.45
CA ILE A 44 2.70 -4.41 -15.67
C ILE A 44 4.14 -3.99 -15.96
N SER A 45 4.64 -4.37 -17.15
CA SER A 45 5.96 -4.00 -17.65
C SER A 45 5.93 -2.88 -18.69
N ASP A 46 4.73 -2.46 -19.11
CA ASP A 46 4.57 -1.35 -20.04
C ASP A 46 4.86 -0.02 -19.33
N GLN A 47 6.00 0.58 -19.69
CA GLN A 47 6.49 1.85 -19.13
C GLN A 47 5.49 2.99 -19.34
N THR A 48 4.63 2.92 -20.35
CA THR A 48 3.61 3.94 -20.60
C THR A 48 2.46 3.88 -19.60
N LEU A 49 2.23 2.72 -18.98
CA LEU A 49 1.18 2.50 -17.99
C LEU A 49 1.65 2.70 -16.55
N ILE A 50 2.96 2.64 -16.29
CA ILE A 50 3.53 2.82 -14.93
C ILE A 50 3.07 4.13 -14.26
N PRO A 51 3.05 5.30 -14.93
CA PRO A 51 2.55 6.53 -14.31
C PRO A 51 1.10 6.41 -13.84
N LYS A 52 0.22 5.85 -14.70
CA LYS A 52 -1.21 5.66 -14.37
C LYS A 52 -1.37 4.72 -13.17
N ILE A 53 -0.61 3.62 -13.14
CA ILE A 53 -0.65 2.65 -12.03
C ILE A 53 -0.12 3.27 -10.73
N THR A 54 0.97 4.04 -10.82
CA THR A 54 1.55 4.74 -9.67
C THR A 54 0.52 5.67 -9.04
N GLU A 55 -0.24 6.38 -9.86
CA GLU A 55 -1.32 7.28 -9.43
C GLU A 55 -2.48 6.51 -8.78
N VAL A 56 -2.93 5.41 -9.39
CA VAL A 56 -3.96 4.52 -8.79
C VAL A 56 -3.48 4.01 -7.43
N CYS A 57 -2.25 3.49 -7.33
CA CYS A 57 -1.69 2.98 -6.08
C CYS A 57 -1.60 4.08 -5.01
N GLY A 58 -1.20 5.30 -5.38
CA GLY A 58 -1.15 6.44 -4.45
C GLY A 58 -2.54 6.87 -3.97
N CYS A 59 -3.52 6.90 -4.86
CA CYS A 59 -4.91 7.16 -4.54
C CYS A 59 -5.49 6.07 -3.62
N THR A 60 -5.21 4.80 -3.88
CA THR A 60 -5.67 3.67 -3.07
C THR A 60 -5.13 3.77 -1.65
N TYR A 61 -3.82 4.01 -1.49
CA TYR A 61 -3.23 4.24 -0.17
C TYR A 61 -3.94 5.39 0.57
N THR A 62 -4.11 6.52 -0.11
CA THR A 62 -4.75 7.71 0.48
C THR A 62 -6.15 7.42 0.99
N ASN A 63 -6.96 6.68 0.23
CA ASN A 63 -8.31 6.30 0.65
C ASN A 63 -8.31 5.28 1.79
N ILE A 64 -7.40 4.29 1.78
CA ILE A 64 -7.25 3.37 2.91
C ILE A 64 -6.94 4.14 4.20
N ILE A 65 -5.96 5.05 4.16
CA ILE A 65 -5.59 5.85 5.33
C ILE A 65 -6.75 6.74 5.78
N LYS A 66 -7.48 7.35 4.84
CA LYS A 66 -8.64 8.19 5.12
C LYS A 66 -9.78 7.42 5.81
N GLU A 67 -10.06 6.19 5.36
CA GLU A 67 -11.17 5.39 5.88
C GLU A 67 -10.82 4.62 7.16
N ARG A 68 -9.57 4.13 7.26
CA ARG A 68 -9.15 3.15 8.28
C ARG A 68 -8.15 3.73 9.28
N GLY A 69 -7.43 4.77 8.90
CA GLY A 69 -6.34 5.34 9.68
C GLY A 69 -5.03 4.57 9.55
N ILE A 70 -3.92 5.27 9.80
CA ILE A 70 -2.56 4.73 9.62
C ILE A 70 -2.23 3.59 10.59
N ALA A 71 -2.77 3.61 11.82
CA ALA A 71 -2.53 2.55 12.79
C ALA A 71 -3.10 1.20 12.34
N GLU A 72 -4.31 1.21 11.77
CA GLU A 72 -4.96 0.00 11.26
C GLU A 72 -4.29 -0.50 9.97
N PHE A 73 -3.84 0.43 9.12
CA PHE A 73 -2.98 0.10 7.98
C PHE A 73 -1.71 -0.66 8.41
N ILE A 74 -0.95 -0.09 9.36
CA ILE A 74 0.30 -0.69 9.86
C ILE A 74 0.04 -2.06 10.49
N ARG A 75 -1.05 -2.22 11.24
CA ARG A 75 -1.42 -3.49 11.87
C ARG A 75 -1.61 -4.59 10.82
N VAL A 76 -2.46 -4.34 9.82
CA VAL A 76 -2.76 -5.30 8.75
C VAL A 76 -1.53 -5.59 7.90
N ASP A 77 -0.79 -4.55 7.49
CA ASP A 77 0.43 -4.71 6.71
C ASP A 77 1.48 -5.55 7.46
N THR A 78 1.61 -5.35 8.78
CA THR A 78 2.48 -6.17 9.63
C THR A 78 2.01 -7.63 9.72
N GLU A 79 0.70 -7.87 9.81
CA GLU A 79 0.13 -9.23 9.83
C GLU A 79 0.38 -9.98 8.53
N MET A 80 0.16 -9.32 7.39
CA MET A 80 0.42 -9.87 6.05
C MET A 80 1.91 -10.17 5.84
N ARG A 81 2.81 -9.34 6.39
CA ARG A 81 4.26 -9.60 6.36
C ARG A 81 4.68 -10.79 7.22
N LYS A 82 3.96 -11.09 8.29
CA LYS A 82 4.25 -12.24 9.19
C LYS A 82 3.69 -13.56 8.67
N ASP A 83 2.53 -13.52 8.02
CA ASP A 83 1.85 -14.69 7.48
C ASP A 83 1.38 -14.42 6.05
N SER A 84 2.05 -15.03 5.08
CA SER A 84 1.74 -14.87 3.66
C SER A 84 0.39 -15.46 3.24
N ASN A 85 -0.31 -16.19 4.13
CA ASN A 85 -1.69 -16.62 3.93
C ASN A 85 -2.71 -15.57 4.37
N LYS A 86 -2.28 -14.53 5.10
CA LYS A 86 -3.13 -13.38 5.45
C LYS A 86 -3.17 -12.42 4.27
N GLY A 87 -4.39 -12.09 3.86
CA GLY A 87 -4.65 -11.00 2.93
C GLY A 87 -5.19 -9.78 3.66
N VAL A 88 -5.43 -8.73 2.88
CA VAL A 88 -6.17 -7.56 3.34
C VAL A 88 -7.57 -7.99 3.81
N PRO A 89 -8.10 -7.43 4.92
CA PRO A 89 -9.44 -7.75 5.37
C PRO A 89 -10.50 -7.46 4.30
N LYS A 90 -11.47 -8.36 4.14
CA LYS A 90 -12.48 -8.27 3.07
C LYS A 90 -13.34 -7.01 3.19
N GLU A 91 -13.57 -6.56 4.42
CA GLU A 91 -14.31 -5.35 4.77
C GLU A 91 -13.61 -4.05 4.34
N TRP A 92 -12.33 -4.11 3.93
CA TRP A 92 -11.64 -2.97 3.32
C TRP A 92 -12.07 -2.72 1.88
N ASN A 93 -12.68 -3.72 1.22
CA ASN A 93 -13.21 -3.62 -0.14
C ASN A 93 -12.27 -2.89 -1.11
N ILE A 94 -11.01 -3.37 -1.17
CA ILE A 94 -9.94 -2.73 -1.95
C ILE A 94 -10.32 -2.56 -3.42
N ASP A 95 -11.06 -3.51 -3.99
CA ASP A 95 -11.51 -3.44 -5.39
C ASP A 95 -12.35 -2.19 -5.64
N ALA A 96 -13.27 -1.84 -4.74
CA ALA A 96 -14.09 -0.64 -4.86
C ALA A 96 -13.25 0.65 -4.71
N ILE A 97 -12.25 0.65 -3.82
CA ILE A 97 -11.32 1.78 -3.67
C ILE A 97 -10.52 1.97 -4.97
N VAL A 98 -10.01 0.89 -5.55
CA VAL A 98 -9.26 0.92 -6.82
C VAL A 98 -10.15 1.41 -7.96
N GLU A 99 -11.40 0.93 -8.05
CA GLU A 99 -12.37 1.37 -9.06
C GLU A 99 -12.66 2.87 -8.96
N GLN A 100 -12.85 3.38 -7.74
CA GLN A 100 -13.00 4.83 -7.50
C GLN A 100 -11.75 5.59 -7.95
N CYS A 101 -10.56 5.09 -7.61
CA CYS A 101 -9.30 5.71 -8.01
C CYS A 101 -9.08 5.71 -9.51
N MET A 102 -9.47 4.65 -10.23
CA MET A 102 -9.41 4.63 -11.69
C MET A 102 -10.38 5.63 -12.33
N THR A 103 -11.60 5.74 -11.78
CA THR A 103 -12.61 6.69 -12.29
C THR A 103 -12.12 8.14 -12.19
N ASN A 104 -11.45 8.49 -11.09
CA ASN A 104 -10.91 9.84 -10.89
C ASN A 104 -9.81 10.23 -11.89
N LEU A 105 -9.19 9.27 -12.58
CA LEU A 105 -8.17 9.52 -13.60
C LEU A 105 -8.76 9.83 -14.98
N GLU A 106 -10.04 9.52 -15.18
CA GLU A 106 -10.72 9.62 -16.47
C GLU A 106 -11.70 10.80 -16.52
N SER A 107 -11.94 11.45 -15.37
CA SER A 107 -12.76 12.65 -15.16
C SER A 107 -11.94 13.94 -15.24
#